data_AF-A0A395VDF0-F1
#
_entry.id   AF-A0A395VDF0-F1
#
_cell.length_a   1.000
_cell.length_b   1.000
_cell.length_c   1.000
_cell.angle_alpha   90.00
_cell.angle_beta   90.00
_cell.angle_gamma   90.00
#
_symmetry.space_group_name_H-M   'P 1'
#
loop_
_entity.id
_entity.type
_entity.pdbx_description
1 polymer ?
#
loop_
_entity_poly.entity_id
_entity_poly.type
_entity_poly.pdbx_seq_one_letter_code
_entity_poly.pdbx_strand_id
1 'polypeptide(L)'
;MMSDITQNKMSVRDFVDAADVKGNFLYRKDGVILAYLRIYFYNIELMNHAERRALSNNLAAQFKADRRDFVYTTLPREVDMDQYRQSLKERHSSEIDLGRRHLLTIMMNQSQRLISAGENYEHQHYIKIWAHSTAAGRKKVEERLAERISQFEAIYKSVGIKCEIMGEQDIVKLCNLYGNSLHASMEPMDETARFSSILQL
;
A
#
# COMPACT_ATOMS: atom_id res chain seq x y z
N MET A 1 -10.36 36.01 36.10
CA MET A 1 -10.30 34.57 35.84
C MET A 1 -10.50 34.34 34.35
N MET A 2 -9.42 34.32 33.58
CA MET A 2 -9.42 33.79 32.21
C MET A 2 -8.48 32.60 32.26
N SER A 3 -9.03 31.40 32.12
CA SER A 3 -8.25 30.17 31.99
C SER A 3 -7.64 30.15 30.60
N ASP A 4 -6.31 30.21 30.54
CA ASP A 4 -5.53 29.95 29.34
C ASP A 4 -5.93 28.58 28.78
N ILE A 5 -6.57 28.60 27.60
CA ILE A 5 -6.76 27.40 26.79
C ILE A 5 -5.39 27.11 26.19
N THR A 6 -4.61 26.28 26.90
CA THR A 6 -3.41 25.68 26.35
C THR A 6 -3.84 24.92 25.10
N GLN A 7 -3.59 25.48 23.93
CA GLN A 7 -3.74 24.77 22.66
C GLN A 7 -2.80 23.58 22.72
N ASN A 8 -3.33 22.42 23.13
CA ASN A 8 -2.62 21.17 23.14
C ASN A 8 -2.32 20.83 21.68
N LYS A 9 -1.10 21.16 21.26
CA LYS A 9 -0.61 20.96 19.90
C LYS A 9 -0.35 19.47 19.73
N MET A 10 -1.42 18.69 19.56
CA MET A 10 -1.32 17.26 19.23
C MET A 10 -0.46 17.15 17.97
N SER A 11 0.70 16.52 18.12
CA SER A 11 1.55 16.18 17.00
C SER A 11 0.87 15.07 16.19
N VAL A 12 1.08 15.01 14.88
CA VAL A 12 0.66 13.87 14.05
C VAL A 12 1.20 12.53 14.61
N ARG A 13 2.30 12.56 15.39
CA ARG A 13 2.84 11.40 16.16
C ARG A 13 1.98 10.98 17.36
N ASP A 14 1.06 11.79 17.81
CA ASP A 14 0.08 11.41 18.85
C ASP A 14 -1.22 10.88 18.24
N PHE A 15 -1.50 11.23 16.99
CA PHE A 15 -2.60 10.66 16.20
C PHE A 15 -2.24 9.28 15.62
N VAL A 16 -1.00 9.12 15.13
CA VAL A 16 -0.45 7.83 14.73
C VAL A 16 0.20 7.19 15.96
N ASP A 17 -0.33 6.06 16.44
CA ASP A 17 0.18 5.33 17.63
C ASP A 17 1.59 4.68 17.42
N ALA A 18 2.40 5.24 16.51
CA ALA A 18 3.76 4.84 16.21
C ALA A 18 4.75 5.47 17.21
N ALA A 19 5.50 4.62 17.92
CA ALA A 19 6.61 5.03 18.76
C ALA A 19 7.90 5.19 17.93
N ASP A 20 8.26 4.16 17.16
CA ASP A 20 9.52 4.08 16.41
C ASP A 20 9.41 3.17 15.18
N VAL A 21 10.30 3.35 14.20
CA VAL A 21 10.45 2.45 13.05
C VAL A 21 11.92 2.07 12.93
N LYS A 22 12.22 0.77 12.89
CA LYS A 22 13.60 0.29 12.76
C LYS A 22 13.65 -0.97 11.91
N GLY A 23 14.48 -0.95 10.86
CA GLY A 23 14.60 -2.10 9.96
C GLY A 23 13.28 -2.40 9.27
N ASN A 24 12.69 -3.58 9.52
CA ASN A 24 11.40 -4.00 8.96
C ASN A 24 10.24 -3.93 9.97
N PHE A 25 10.44 -3.26 11.11
CA PHE A 25 9.45 -3.21 12.19
C PHE A 25 8.96 -1.80 12.49
N LEU A 26 7.66 -1.71 12.73
CA LEU A 26 7.00 -0.57 13.38
C LEU A 26 6.74 -0.94 14.84
N TYR A 27 7.16 -0.07 15.75
CA TYR A 27 6.92 -0.19 17.19
C TYR A 27 5.83 0.80 17.58
N ARG A 28 4.76 0.33 18.22
CA ARG A 28 3.70 1.18 18.77
C ARG A 28 3.92 1.51 20.24
N LYS A 29 3.27 2.57 20.73
CA LYS A 29 3.38 3.00 22.13
C LYS A 29 2.74 1.98 23.09
N ASP A 30 1.76 1.21 22.62
CA ASP A 30 1.07 0.15 23.36
C ASP A 30 1.88 -1.16 23.52
N GLY A 31 3.11 -1.23 23.00
CA GLY A 31 3.97 -2.41 23.10
C GLY A 31 3.73 -3.44 21.98
N VAL A 32 2.92 -3.13 20.97
CA VAL A 32 2.76 -3.96 19.78
C VAL A 32 3.87 -3.68 18.76
N ILE A 33 4.44 -4.76 18.21
CA ILE A 33 5.40 -4.72 17.10
C ILE A 33 4.70 -5.21 15.84
N LEU A 34 4.85 -4.48 14.74
CA LEU A 34 4.24 -4.77 13.45
C LEU A 34 5.29 -4.98 12.38
N ALA A 35 4.99 -5.88 11.44
CA ALA A 35 5.72 -6.04 10.20
C ALA A 35 4.73 -6.05 9.02
N TYR A 36 5.21 -5.60 7.87
CA TYR A 36 4.39 -5.44 6.68
C TYR A 36 5.01 -6.15 5.48
N LEU A 37 4.15 -6.78 4.67
CA LEU A 37 4.48 -7.32 3.37
C LEU A 37 3.70 -6.56 2.30
N ARG A 38 4.41 -5.93 1.37
CA ARG A 38 3.83 -5.33 0.17
C ARG A 38 3.60 -6.41 -0.87
N ILE A 39 2.40 -6.46 -1.45
CA ILE A 39 2.03 -7.39 -2.52
C ILE A 39 1.79 -6.59 -3.79
N TYR A 40 2.44 -6.99 -4.89
CA TYR A 40 2.28 -6.34 -6.18
C TYR A 40 1.17 -7.00 -7.00
N PHE A 41 0.63 -6.27 -7.97
CA PHE A 41 -0.38 -6.77 -8.88
C PHE A 41 0.08 -8.06 -9.58
N TYR A 42 -0.86 -8.98 -9.75
CA TYR A 42 -0.64 -10.24 -10.43
C TYR A 42 -1.71 -10.40 -11.51
N ASN A 43 -1.29 -10.46 -12.77
CA ASN A 43 -2.22 -10.56 -13.89
C ASN A 43 -2.75 -12.00 -14.00
N ILE A 44 -4.07 -12.15 -13.84
CA ILE A 44 -4.80 -13.42 -13.96
C ILE A 44 -5.72 -13.46 -15.19
N GLU A 45 -5.67 -12.45 -16.07
CA GLU A 45 -6.56 -12.33 -17.23
C GLU A 45 -6.31 -13.43 -18.26
N LEU A 46 -5.04 -13.82 -18.42
CA LEU A 46 -4.64 -14.90 -19.33
C LEU A 46 -4.90 -16.30 -18.75
N MET A 47 -5.35 -16.40 -17.50
CA MET A 47 -5.60 -17.67 -16.83
C MET A 47 -7.04 -18.14 -17.02
N ASN A 48 -7.21 -19.41 -17.34
CA ASN A 48 -8.53 -20.04 -17.36
C ASN A 48 -9.07 -20.29 -15.94
N HIS A 49 -10.34 -20.69 -15.81
CA HIS A 49 -10.95 -20.92 -14.50
C HIS A 49 -10.28 -22.03 -13.68
N ALA A 50 -9.79 -23.08 -14.34
CA ALA A 50 -9.12 -24.18 -13.66
C ALA A 50 -7.76 -23.74 -13.10
N GLU A 51 -6.98 -22.98 -13.87
CA GLU A 51 -5.70 -22.40 -13.46
C GLU A 51 -5.86 -21.44 -12.28
N ARG A 52 -6.84 -20.54 -12.34
CA ARG A 52 -7.15 -19.63 -11.21
C ARG A 52 -7.51 -20.39 -9.95
N ARG A 53 -8.26 -21.49 -10.08
CA ARG A 53 -8.64 -22.33 -8.94
C ARG A 53 -7.45 -23.12 -8.40
N ALA A 54 -6.60 -23.66 -9.26
CA ALA A 54 -5.36 -24.33 -8.87
C ALA A 54 -4.42 -23.38 -8.13
N LEU A 55 -4.23 -22.16 -8.64
CA LEU A 55 -3.45 -21.10 -8.01
C LEU A 55 -3.98 -20.78 -6.60
N SER A 56 -5.29 -20.54 -6.47
CA SER A 56 -5.95 -20.25 -5.20
C SER A 56 -5.80 -21.40 -4.20
N ASN A 57 -6.00 -22.65 -4.65
CA ASN A 57 -5.83 -23.83 -3.79
C ASN A 57 -4.38 -24.01 -3.33
N ASN A 58 -3.41 -23.81 -4.22
CA ASN A 58 -1.99 -23.90 -3.89
C ASN A 58 -1.58 -22.84 -2.86
N LEU A 59 -2.06 -21.61 -3.02
CA LEU A 59 -1.82 -20.54 -2.07
C LEU A 59 -2.46 -20.86 -0.72
N ALA A 60 -3.75 -21.22 -0.70
CA ALA A 60 -4.48 -21.53 0.52
C ALA A 60 -3.90 -22.73 1.28
N ALA A 61 -3.44 -23.77 0.58
CA ALA A 61 -2.82 -24.94 1.19
C ALA A 61 -1.54 -24.59 1.96
N GLN A 62 -0.73 -23.67 1.43
CA GLN A 62 0.51 -23.24 2.08
C GLN A 62 0.25 -22.40 3.34
N PHE A 63 -0.82 -21.61 3.38
CA PHE A 63 -1.20 -20.85 4.57
C PHE A 63 -1.74 -21.71 5.72
N LYS A 64 -2.11 -22.98 5.47
CA LYS A 64 -2.71 -23.89 6.47
C LYS A 64 -1.86 -24.05 7.75
N ALA A 65 -0.54 -23.88 7.65
CA ALA A 65 0.38 -24.02 8.77
C ALA A 65 0.33 -22.82 9.74
N ASP A 66 0.03 -21.61 9.27
CA ASP A 66 -0.09 -20.43 10.12
C ASP A 66 -1.53 -20.20 10.56
N ARG A 67 -1.75 -20.18 11.88
CA ARG A 67 -3.08 -20.00 12.50
C ARG A 67 -3.22 -18.68 13.23
N ARG A 68 -2.25 -17.78 13.06
CA ARG A 68 -2.23 -16.48 13.72
C ARG A 68 -2.96 -15.45 12.87
N ASP A 69 -3.49 -14.43 13.54
CA ASP A 69 -4.19 -13.35 12.86
C ASP A 69 -3.23 -12.52 12.00
N PHE A 70 -3.78 -12.00 10.90
CA PHE A 70 -3.16 -11.02 10.02
C PHE A 70 -4.27 -10.17 9.40
N VAL A 71 -3.91 -9.01 8.87
CA VAL A 71 -4.85 -8.12 8.16
C VAL A 71 -4.33 -7.87 6.76
N TYR A 72 -5.20 -7.99 5.78
CA TYR A 72 -5.00 -7.46 4.44
C TYR A 72 -5.61 -6.07 4.36
N THR A 73 -4.87 -5.10 3.82
CA THR A 73 -5.34 -3.73 3.65
C THR A 73 -4.88 -3.18 2.32
N THR A 74 -5.68 -2.29 1.75
CA THR A 74 -5.37 -1.57 0.51
C THR A 74 -5.36 -0.08 0.79
N LEU A 75 -4.39 0.64 0.23
CA LEU A 75 -4.30 2.08 0.39
C LEU A 75 -4.10 2.75 -0.95
N PRO A 76 -4.83 3.84 -1.24
CA PRO A 76 -4.57 4.64 -2.43
C PRO A 76 -3.21 5.33 -2.28
N ARG A 77 -2.43 5.32 -3.35
CA ARG A 77 -1.18 6.09 -3.45
C ARG A 77 -1.16 6.83 -4.78
N GLU A 78 -0.73 8.08 -4.74
CA GLU A 78 -0.45 8.85 -5.95
C GLU A 78 0.63 8.17 -6.78
N VAL A 79 0.32 7.93 -8.04
CA VAL A 79 1.25 7.44 -9.03
C VAL A 79 2.04 8.63 -9.56
N ASP A 80 3.36 8.49 -9.52
CA ASP A 80 4.25 9.40 -10.24
C ASP A 80 4.13 9.12 -11.74
N MET A 81 3.49 10.05 -12.45
CA MET A 81 3.23 9.96 -13.88
C MET A 81 4.30 10.63 -14.74
N ASP A 82 5.36 11.20 -14.16
CA ASP A 82 6.36 11.97 -14.90
C ASP A 82 7.17 11.10 -15.86
N GLN A 83 7.60 9.92 -15.39
CA GLN A 83 8.31 8.96 -16.24
C GLN A 83 7.44 8.50 -17.43
N TYR A 84 6.16 8.24 -17.18
CA TYR A 84 5.21 7.85 -18.23
C TYR A 84 5.02 8.97 -19.26
N ARG A 85 4.88 10.22 -18.81
CA ARG A 85 4.76 11.38 -19.69
C ARG A 85 6.00 11.59 -20.55
N GLN A 86 7.18 11.42 -19.96
CA GLN A 86 8.44 11.57 -20.67
C GLN A 86 8.57 10.51 -21.77
N SER A 87 8.24 9.25 -21.46
CA SER A 87 8.16 8.15 -22.43
C SER A 87 7.21 8.45 -23.60
N LEU A 88 6.02 8.99 -23.32
CA LEU A 88 5.07 9.36 -24.37
C LEU A 88 5.61 10.48 -25.27
N LYS A 89 6.27 11.50 -24.70
CA LYS A 89 6.88 12.59 -25.47
C LYS A 89 7.99 12.09 -26.41
N GLU A 90 8.86 11.22 -25.90
CA GLU A 90 9.95 10.62 -26.68
C GLU A 90 9.43 9.77 -27.84
N ARG A 91 8.42 8.95 -27.59
CA ARG A 91 7.75 8.17 -28.65
C ARG A 91 7.04 9.05 -29.66
N HIS A 92 6.37 10.10 -29.21
CA HIS A 92 5.68 11.04 -30.10
C HIS A 92 6.67 11.78 -31.01
N SER A 93 7.86 12.11 -30.52
CA SER A 93 8.89 12.80 -31.31
C SER A 93 9.57 11.90 -32.34
N SER A 94 9.65 10.59 -32.09
CA SER A 94 10.29 9.62 -32.98
C SER A 94 9.32 8.96 -33.97
N GLU A 95 8.01 9.06 -33.73
CA GLU A 95 6.98 8.45 -34.57
C GLU A 95 6.73 9.23 -35.87
N ILE A 96 6.78 8.51 -36.98
CA ILE A 96 6.58 9.06 -38.34
C ILE A 96 5.12 8.86 -38.78
N ASP A 97 4.49 7.76 -38.36
CA ASP A 97 3.11 7.47 -38.72
C ASP A 97 2.13 8.45 -38.05
N LEU A 98 1.35 9.14 -38.89
CA LEU A 98 0.42 10.17 -38.44
C LEU A 98 -0.67 9.61 -37.50
N GLY A 99 -1.13 8.38 -37.78
CA GLY A 99 -2.17 7.72 -36.99
C GLY A 99 -1.68 7.37 -35.58
N ARG A 100 -0.52 6.72 -35.47
CA ARG A 100 0.15 6.46 -34.19
C ARG A 100 0.50 7.73 -33.44
N ARG A 101 0.96 8.76 -34.14
CA ARG A 101 1.27 10.05 -33.51
C ARG A 101 0.01 10.71 -32.92
N HIS A 102 -1.12 10.62 -33.60
CA HIS A 102 -2.41 11.07 -33.07
C HIS A 102 -2.84 10.29 -31.81
N LEU A 103 -2.69 8.97 -31.80
CA LEU A 103 -2.96 8.15 -30.60
C LEU A 103 -2.06 8.57 -29.43
N LEU A 104 -0.77 8.83 -29.67
CA LEU A 104 0.16 9.32 -28.65
C LEU A 104 -0.27 10.69 -28.11
N THR A 105 -0.78 11.59 -28.96
CA THR A 105 -1.36 12.87 -28.51
C THR A 105 -2.56 12.66 -27.58
N ILE A 106 -3.47 11.72 -27.92
CA ILE A 106 -4.63 11.38 -27.06
C ILE A 106 -4.14 10.86 -25.71
N MET A 107 -3.17 9.94 -25.69
CA MET A 107 -2.59 9.40 -24.45
C MET A 107 -1.93 10.48 -23.59
N MET A 108 -1.21 11.42 -24.20
CA MET A 108 -0.61 12.56 -23.51
C MET A 108 -1.67 13.45 -22.86
N ASN A 109 -2.75 13.77 -23.58
CA ASN A 109 -3.86 14.57 -23.05
C ASN A 109 -4.58 13.87 -21.90
N GLN A 110 -4.80 12.55 -22.01
CA GLN A 110 -5.39 11.77 -20.93
C GLN A 110 -4.49 11.75 -19.68
N SER A 111 -3.16 11.60 -19.87
CA SER A 111 -2.20 11.68 -18.76
C SER A 111 -2.24 13.03 -18.05
N GLN A 112 -2.39 14.13 -18.81
CA GLN A 112 -2.53 15.47 -18.26
C GLN A 112 -3.83 15.60 -17.46
N ARG A 113 -4.94 15.07 -18.00
CA ARG A 113 -6.23 15.07 -17.33
C ARG A 113 -6.18 14.33 -15.99
N LEU A 114 -5.62 13.13 -15.95
CA LEU A 114 -5.52 12.33 -14.71
C LEU A 114 -4.75 13.06 -13.61
N ILE A 115 -3.64 13.71 -13.96
CA ILE A 115 -2.82 14.48 -13.01
C ILE A 115 -3.58 15.73 -12.55
N SER A 116 -4.16 16.49 -13.48
CA SER A 116 -4.87 17.72 -13.16
C SER A 116 -6.18 17.49 -12.39
N ALA A 117 -6.83 16.35 -12.60
CA ALA A 117 -8.04 15.95 -11.87
C ALA A 117 -7.72 15.36 -10.48
N GLY A 118 -6.46 15.02 -10.20
CA GLY A 118 -6.12 14.23 -9.01
C GLY A 118 -6.80 12.85 -9.06
N GLU A 119 -6.81 12.20 -10.21
CA GLU A 119 -7.33 10.81 -10.35
C GLU A 119 -6.18 9.81 -10.54
N ASN A 120 -4.93 10.24 -10.38
CA ASN A 120 -3.73 9.43 -10.58
C ASN A 120 -3.39 8.56 -9.36
N TYR A 121 -4.32 7.70 -8.94
CA TYR A 121 -4.11 6.80 -7.80
C TYR A 121 -4.02 5.34 -8.22
N GLU A 122 -3.11 4.62 -7.57
CA GLU A 122 -3.07 3.16 -7.58
C GLU A 122 -3.37 2.62 -6.19
N HIS A 123 -4.01 1.46 -6.11
CA HIS A 123 -4.14 0.75 -4.85
C HIS A 123 -2.86 -0.02 -4.57
N GLN A 124 -2.24 0.27 -3.42
CA GLN A 124 -1.14 -0.52 -2.90
C GLN A 124 -1.68 -1.54 -1.90
N HIS A 125 -1.21 -2.78 -2.02
CA HIS A 125 -1.73 -3.91 -1.25
C HIS A 125 -0.72 -4.34 -0.19
N TYR A 126 -1.19 -4.47 1.05
CA TYR A 126 -0.37 -4.77 2.20
C TYR A 126 -0.96 -5.89 3.04
N ILE A 127 -0.09 -6.78 3.52
CA ILE A 127 -0.39 -7.65 4.66
C ILE A 127 0.32 -7.11 5.89
N LYS A 128 -0.42 -6.97 6.96
CA LYS A 128 0.03 -6.54 8.28
C LYS A 128 -0.03 -7.73 9.24
N ILE A 129 1.09 -8.02 9.90
CA ILE A 129 1.17 -8.95 11.02
C ILE A 129 1.66 -8.21 12.26
N TRP A 130 1.27 -8.70 13.44
CA TRP A 130 1.67 -8.07 14.70
C TRP A 130 1.85 -9.08 15.82
N ALA A 131 2.56 -8.66 16.87
CA ALA A 131 2.61 -9.35 18.14
C ALA A 131 2.90 -8.36 19.27
N HIS A 132 2.30 -8.61 20.43
CA HIS A 132 2.60 -7.86 21.64
C HIS A 132 3.96 -8.27 22.21
N SER A 133 4.73 -7.31 22.70
CA SER A 133 6.02 -7.53 23.32
C SER A 133 6.10 -6.91 24.71
N THR A 134 6.70 -7.63 25.66
CA THR A 134 7.16 -7.05 26.93
C THR A 134 8.61 -6.59 26.79
N ALA A 135 9.05 -5.64 27.62
CA ALA A 135 10.40 -5.06 27.53
C ALA A 135 11.53 -6.11 27.51
N ALA A 136 11.38 -7.22 28.25
CA ALA A 136 12.36 -8.31 28.31
C ALA A 136 12.29 -9.30 27.12
N GLY A 137 11.20 -9.28 26.35
CA GLY A 137 10.91 -10.27 25.29
C GLY A 137 11.01 -9.73 23.86
N ARG A 138 11.43 -8.49 23.66
CA ARG A 138 11.41 -7.79 22.36
C ARG A 138 12.11 -8.57 21.25
N LYS A 139 13.37 -8.95 21.45
CA LYS A 139 14.17 -9.65 20.43
C LYS A 139 13.54 -10.96 19.95
N LYS A 140 13.01 -11.77 20.88
CA LYS A 140 12.33 -13.03 20.55
C LYS A 140 11.05 -12.80 19.74
N VAL A 141 10.33 -11.71 20.02
CA VAL A 141 9.13 -11.34 19.27
C VAL A 141 9.50 -10.88 17.86
N GLU A 142 10.54 -10.08 17.72
CA GLU A 142 11.09 -9.64 16.43
C GLU A 142 11.51 -10.83 15.56
N GLU A 143 12.32 -11.75 16.11
CA GLU A 143 12.76 -12.98 15.41
C GLU A 143 11.54 -13.79 14.90
N ARG A 144 10.55 -14.01 15.77
CA ARG A 144 9.32 -14.73 15.41
C ARG A 144 8.49 -14.01 14.33
N LEU A 145 8.44 -12.68 14.35
CA LEU A 145 7.74 -11.89 13.33
C LEU A 145 8.51 -11.89 12.01
N ALA A 146 9.84 -11.78 12.05
CA ALA A 146 10.71 -11.87 10.88
C ALA A 146 10.57 -13.23 10.17
N GLU A 147 10.58 -14.32 10.93
CA GLU A 147 10.34 -15.67 10.38
C GLU A 147 8.96 -15.75 9.74
N ARG A 148 7.92 -15.27 10.43
CA ARG A 148 6.54 -15.33 9.95
C ARG A 148 6.33 -14.51 8.68
N ILE A 149 6.83 -13.27 8.61
CA ILE A 149 6.68 -12.43 7.41
C ILE A 149 7.49 -12.99 6.24
N SER A 150 8.65 -13.61 6.49
CA SER A 150 9.45 -14.29 5.46
C SER A 150 8.76 -15.53 4.93
N GLN A 151 8.05 -16.28 5.78
CA GLN A 151 7.19 -17.38 5.32
C GLN A 151 6.08 -16.87 4.40
N PHE A 152 5.41 -15.78 4.76
CA PHE A 152 4.39 -15.17 3.89
C PHE A 152 4.99 -14.77 2.54
N GLU A 153 6.15 -14.12 2.55
CA GLU A 153 6.87 -13.73 1.34
C GLU A 153 7.18 -14.95 0.46
N ALA A 154 7.70 -16.03 1.04
CA ALA A 154 8.00 -17.27 0.33
C ALA A 154 6.74 -17.91 -0.28
N ILE A 155 5.62 -17.92 0.45
CA ILE A 155 4.34 -18.46 -0.02
C ILE A 155 3.87 -17.71 -1.28
N TYR A 156 3.86 -16.38 -1.26
CA TYR A 156 3.47 -15.58 -2.43
C TYR A 156 4.45 -15.75 -3.60
N LYS A 157 5.77 -15.74 -3.33
CA LYS A 157 6.79 -15.95 -4.37
C LYS A 157 6.69 -17.33 -5.02
N SER A 158 6.29 -18.37 -4.26
CA SER A 158 6.15 -19.74 -4.79
C SER A 158 5.13 -19.88 -5.92
N VAL A 159 4.13 -18.99 -5.94
CA VAL A 159 3.08 -18.95 -6.97
C VAL A 159 3.32 -17.84 -8.00
N GLY A 160 4.50 -17.22 -7.98
CA GLY A 160 4.89 -16.17 -8.92
C GLY A 160 4.33 -14.78 -8.60
N ILE A 161 3.71 -14.59 -7.44
CA ILE A 161 3.25 -13.27 -7.00
C ILE A 161 4.45 -12.51 -6.43
N LYS A 162 4.77 -11.36 -7.04
CA LYS A 162 5.83 -10.48 -6.55
C LYS A 162 5.39 -9.85 -5.24
N CYS A 163 6.26 -9.91 -4.24
CA CYS A 163 6.06 -9.29 -2.93
C CYS A 163 7.40 -8.89 -2.31
N GLU A 164 7.34 -8.00 -1.32
CA GLU A 164 8.50 -7.40 -0.68
C GLU A 164 8.21 -7.06 0.79
N ILE A 165 9.09 -7.49 1.69
CA ILE A 165 9.02 -7.09 3.10
C ILE A 165 9.40 -5.62 3.20
N MET A 166 8.55 -4.81 3.82
CA MET A 166 8.76 -3.36 3.87
C MET A 166 9.91 -3.01 4.82
N GLY A 167 10.81 -2.15 4.33
CA GLY A 167 11.84 -1.54 5.15
C GLY A 167 11.38 -0.24 5.81
N GLU A 168 12.31 0.38 6.53
CA GLU A 168 12.04 1.55 7.38
C GLU A 168 11.42 2.72 6.60
N GLN A 169 12.00 3.07 5.45
CA GLN A 169 11.50 4.16 4.60
C GLN A 169 10.08 3.88 4.08
N ASP A 170 9.78 2.63 3.74
CA ASP A 170 8.48 2.24 3.24
C ASP A 170 7.42 2.28 4.34
N ILE A 171 7.78 1.84 5.56
CA ILE A 171 6.90 1.89 6.73
C ILE A 171 6.63 3.34 7.13
N VAL A 172 7.63 4.23 7.07
CA VAL A 172 7.44 5.66 7.33
C VAL A 172 6.48 6.28 6.31
N LYS A 173 6.65 5.97 5.01
CA LYS A 173 5.72 6.42 3.96
C LYS A 173 4.30 5.92 4.22
N LEU A 174 4.15 4.66 4.63
CA LEU A 174 2.86 4.06 5.00
C LEU A 174 2.21 4.80 6.16
N CYS A 175 2.98 5.13 7.22
CA CYS A 175 2.47 5.89 8.35
C CYS A 175 2.03 7.30 7.94
N ASN A 176 2.77 7.94 7.03
CA ASN A 176 2.41 9.27 6.51
C ASN A 176 1.13 9.23 5.65
N LEU A 177 0.90 8.16 4.90
CA LEU A 177 -0.35 7.92 4.17
C LEU A 177 -1.56 7.87 5.11
N TYR A 178 -1.43 7.23 6.28
CA TYR A 178 -2.49 7.19 7.30
C TYR A 178 -2.61 8.50 8.12
N GLY A 179 -1.50 9.20 8.35
CA GLY A 179 -1.42 10.32 9.29
C GLY A 179 -1.66 11.71 8.69
N ASN A 180 -1.55 11.88 7.36
CA ASN A 180 -1.77 13.18 6.72
C ASN A 180 -3.15 13.26 6.06
N SER A 181 -4.11 13.93 6.71
CA SER A 181 -5.38 14.30 6.09
C SER A 181 -5.20 15.23 4.87
N LEU A 182 -4.07 15.94 4.77
CA LEU A 182 -3.69 16.75 3.61
C LEU A 182 -3.36 15.94 2.35
N HIS A 183 -3.08 14.64 2.51
CA HIS A 183 -2.89 13.68 1.41
C HIS A 183 -4.04 12.67 1.32
N ALA A 184 -5.09 12.86 2.13
CA ALA A 184 -6.33 12.10 1.94
C ALA A 184 -6.96 12.58 0.64
N SER A 185 -7.05 11.67 -0.33
CA SER A 185 -7.71 11.96 -1.58
C SER A 185 -9.20 12.22 -1.31
N MET A 186 -9.70 13.36 -1.80
CA MET A 186 -11.14 13.63 -1.80
C MET A 186 -11.71 12.86 -2.99
N GLU A 187 -12.38 11.74 -2.71
CA GLU A 187 -13.16 11.04 -3.73
C GLU A 187 -14.22 12.03 -4.24
N PRO A 188 -14.24 12.38 -5.55
CA PRO A 188 -15.30 13.24 -6.08
C PRO A 188 -16.62 12.51 -5.83
N MET A 189 -17.56 13.21 -5.18
CA MET A 189 -18.85 12.63 -4.81
C MET A 189 -19.58 12.20 -6.09
N ASP A 190 -19.62 10.89 -6.34
CA ASP A 190 -20.42 10.33 -7.41
C ASP A 190 -21.88 10.35 -6.97
N GLU A 191 -22.67 11.27 -7.55
CA GLU A 191 -24.10 11.41 -7.27
C GLU A 191 -24.89 10.12 -7.57
N THR A 192 -24.30 9.16 -8.29
CA THR A 192 -24.92 7.86 -8.60
C THR A 192 -24.53 6.72 -7.65
N ALA A 193 -23.55 6.92 -6.76
CA ALA A 193 -23.12 5.91 -5.80
C ALA A 193 -24.12 5.76 -4.64
N ARG A 194 -24.82 4.61 -4.58
CA ARG A 194 -25.80 4.31 -3.51
C ARG A 194 -25.18 4.03 -2.14
N PHE A 195 -23.85 3.87 -2.06
CA PHE A 195 -23.12 3.68 -0.83
C PHE A 195 -21.79 4.43 -0.90
N SER A 196 -21.61 5.40 -0.01
CA SER A 196 -20.31 6.05 0.22
C SER A 196 -19.42 5.12 1.04
N SER A 197 -18.15 4.97 0.67
CA SER A 197 -17.18 4.38 1.60
C SER A 197 -17.01 5.34 2.78
N ILE A 198 -17.39 4.89 3.98
CA ILE A 198 -17.10 5.65 5.19
C ILE A 198 -15.63 5.38 5.50
N LEU A 199 -14.82 6.44 5.48
CA LEU A 199 -13.52 6.44 6.12
C LEU A 199 -13.78 6.22 7.62
N GLN A 200 -13.67 4.98 8.08
CA GLN A 200 -13.68 4.71 9.51
C GLN A 200 -12.35 5.21 10.07
N LEU A 201 -12.42 6.42 10.64
CA LEU A 201 -11.39 7.03 11.48
C LEU A 201 -11.10 6.18 12.71
#